data_AF-A0A348NWQ6-F1
#
_entry.id   AF-A0A348NWQ6-F1
#
_cell.length_a   1.000
_cell.length_b   1.000
_cell.length_c   1.000
_cell.angle_alpha   90.00
_cell.angle_beta   90.00
_cell.angle_gamma   90.00
#
_symmetry.space_group_name_H-M   'P 1'
#
loop_
_entity.id
_entity.type
_entity.pdbx_description
1 polymer ?
#
loop_
_entity_poly.entity_id
_entity_poly.type
_entity_poly.pdbx_seq_one_letter_code
_entity_poly.pdbx_strand_id
1 'polypeptide(L)'
;MKRILNLIIPLIFLIFICACQKQEQPKPSEDIWLGMTKSEIVKLVGGTNEKRYMTKSNNQIQGPEREFWHKIPMGAKLEVWTYRTAGGKLNLYFVGKSSELKYKVLVK
;
A
#
# COMPACT_ATOMS: atom_id res chain seq x y z
N MET A 1 -7.66 15.02 -59.38
CA MET A 1 -6.33 15.06 -58.71
C MET A 1 -6.14 16.43 -58.09
N LYS A 2 -5.59 16.51 -56.87
CA LYS A 2 -5.38 17.71 -56.01
C LYS A 2 -6.68 18.17 -55.32
N ARG A 3 -6.80 18.33 -54.00
CA ARG A 3 -5.88 18.24 -52.85
C ARG A 3 -6.72 17.85 -51.64
N ILE A 4 -6.58 16.61 -51.18
CA ILE A 4 -7.02 16.15 -49.86
C ILE A 4 -5.93 16.62 -48.90
N LEU A 5 -6.03 17.85 -48.40
CA LEU A 5 -5.08 18.39 -47.43
C LEU A 5 -5.77 19.53 -46.68
N ASN A 6 -5.66 19.52 -45.35
CA ASN A 6 -6.15 20.53 -44.39
C ASN A 6 -7.50 20.26 -43.72
N LEU A 7 -7.72 19.04 -43.22
CA LEU A 7 -8.73 18.79 -42.19
C LEU A 7 -8.23 17.89 -41.05
N ILE A 8 -6.94 17.97 -40.72
CA ILE A 8 -6.29 17.13 -39.68
C ILE A 8 -5.80 17.98 -38.49
N ILE A 9 -6.14 19.27 -38.43
CA ILE A 9 -5.48 20.23 -37.53
C ILE A 9 -6.21 20.57 -36.21
N PRO A 10 -7.49 20.20 -35.93
CA PRO A 10 -8.03 20.40 -34.59
C PRO A 10 -8.22 19.10 -33.80
N LEU A 11 -7.46 18.03 -34.06
CA LEU A 11 -7.55 16.80 -33.23
C LEU A 11 -6.45 16.70 -32.15
N ILE A 12 -5.49 17.62 -32.12
CA ILE A 12 -4.34 17.56 -31.21
C ILE A 12 -4.55 18.36 -29.91
N PHE A 13 -5.59 19.20 -29.83
CA PHE A 13 -5.80 20.09 -28.68
C PHE A 13 -6.74 19.57 -27.57
N LEU A 14 -7.26 18.33 -27.68
CA LEU A 14 -8.26 17.79 -26.75
C LEU A 14 -7.75 16.69 -25.82
N ILE A 15 -6.44 16.49 -25.70
CA ILE A 15 -5.85 15.49 -24.78
C ILE A 15 -5.19 16.17 -23.56
N PHE A 16 -5.07 17.50 -23.56
CA PHE A 16 -4.46 18.27 -22.46
C PHE A 16 -5.43 18.74 -21.36
N ILE A 17 -6.64 18.16 -21.31
CA ILE A 17 -7.56 18.28 -20.18
C ILE A 17 -7.63 16.92 -19.46
N CYS A 18 -6.49 16.24 -19.29
CA CYS A 18 -6.41 15.32 -18.17
C CYS A 18 -6.28 16.21 -16.94
N ALA A 19 -7.44 16.48 -16.36
CA ALA A 19 -7.63 17.23 -15.15
C ALA A 19 -6.46 17.02 -14.19
N CYS A 20 -5.91 18.11 -13.66
CA CYS A 20 -5.40 18.13 -12.30
C CYS A 20 -6.56 17.77 -11.36
N GLN A 21 -7.03 16.53 -11.41
CA GLN A 21 -7.76 15.94 -10.31
C GLN A 21 -6.74 16.00 -9.18
N LYS A 22 -7.04 16.85 -8.21
CA LYS A 22 -6.46 16.83 -6.88
C LYS A 22 -6.69 15.41 -6.38
N GLN A 23 -5.76 14.52 -6.71
CA GLN A 23 -5.82 13.12 -6.38
C GLN A 23 -5.58 13.09 -4.89
N GLU A 24 -6.67 13.17 -4.16
CA GLU A 24 -6.72 13.02 -2.72
C GLU A 24 -5.99 11.72 -2.46
N GLN A 25 -4.76 11.83 -1.94
CA GLN A 25 -3.92 10.68 -1.71
C GLN A 25 -4.74 9.79 -0.77
N PRO A 26 -4.99 8.52 -1.11
CA PRO A 26 -5.74 7.65 -0.23
C PRO A 26 -5.12 7.71 1.16
N LYS A 27 -5.93 7.51 2.20
CA LYS A 27 -5.45 7.45 3.58
C LYS A 27 -5.32 5.99 3.98
N PRO A 28 -4.19 5.30 3.65
CA PRO A 28 -4.05 3.86 3.87
C PRO A 28 -4.44 3.36 5.26
N SER A 29 -4.25 4.19 6.30
CA SER A 29 -4.56 3.81 7.67
C SER A 29 -6.06 3.61 7.94
N GLU A 30 -6.92 4.36 7.26
CA GLU A 30 -8.37 4.32 7.46
C GLU A 30 -9.01 3.19 6.65
N ASP A 31 -8.58 3.01 5.40
CA ASP A 31 -9.24 2.10 4.46
C ASP A 31 -8.81 0.63 4.57
N ILE A 32 -7.64 0.34 5.15
CA ILE A 32 -7.14 -1.04 5.28
C ILE A 32 -7.63 -1.68 6.58
N TRP A 33 -8.35 -2.80 6.53
CA TRP A 33 -8.79 -3.56 7.73
C TRP A 33 -8.14 -4.94 7.86
N LEU A 34 -8.17 -5.50 9.08
CA LEU A 34 -7.62 -6.84 9.35
C LEU A 34 -8.39 -7.92 8.58
N GLY A 35 -7.68 -8.93 8.08
CA GLY A 35 -8.24 -9.98 7.23
C GLY A 35 -8.21 -9.65 5.74
N MET A 36 -8.04 -8.38 5.36
CA MET A 36 -7.90 -7.99 3.96
C MET A 36 -6.68 -8.66 3.32
N THR A 37 -6.83 -9.12 2.09
CA THR A 37 -5.76 -9.79 1.35
C THR A 37 -4.75 -8.81 0.78
N LYS A 38 -3.53 -9.28 0.53
CA LYS A 38 -2.47 -8.51 -0.16
C LYS A 38 -2.96 -7.91 -1.48
N SER A 39 -3.74 -8.63 -2.27
CA SER A 39 -4.24 -8.15 -3.56
C SER A 39 -5.29 -7.05 -3.41
N GLU A 40 -6.20 -7.17 -2.43
CA GLU A 40 -7.18 -6.12 -2.11
C GLU A 40 -6.47 -4.85 -1.62
N ILE A 41 -5.47 -4.99 -0.74
CA ILE A 41 -4.67 -3.86 -0.26
C ILE A 41 -3.98 -3.15 -1.43
N VAL A 42 -3.34 -3.90 -2.34
CA VAL A 42 -2.68 -3.31 -3.51
C VAL A 42 -3.68 -2.62 -4.44
N LYS A 43 -4.88 -3.17 -4.64
CA LYS A 43 -5.93 -2.52 -5.45
C LYS A 43 -6.43 -1.22 -4.82
N LEU A 44 -6.50 -1.18 -3.50
CA LEU A 44 -7.06 -0.06 -2.73
C LEU A 44 -6.07 1.11 -2.62
N VAL A 45 -4.83 0.83 -2.24
CA VAL A 45 -3.84 1.87 -1.90
C VAL A 45 -2.59 1.85 -2.78
N GLY A 46 -2.53 0.94 -3.75
CA GLY A 46 -1.36 0.76 -4.61
C GLY A 46 -0.24 -0.07 -3.98
N GLY A 47 0.91 -0.05 -4.66
CA GLY A 47 2.12 -0.72 -4.20
C GLY A 47 2.65 -0.16 -2.89
N THR A 48 3.25 -1.01 -2.08
CA THR A 48 3.92 -0.60 -0.83
C THR A 48 5.27 0.07 -1.09
N ASN A 49 5.71 0.95 -0.18
CA ASN A 49 7.00 1.63 -0.30
C ASN A 49 8.17 0.71 0.07
N GLU A 50 7.98 -0.19 1.03
CA GLU A 50 9.00 -1.12 1.51
C GLU A 50 8.35 -2.46 1.86
N LYS A 51 9.04 -3.55 1.52
CA LYS A 51 8.71 -4.90 2.00
C LYS A 51 9.89 -5.44 2.81
N ARG A 52 9.63 -5.88 4.03
CA ARG A 52 10.61 -6.54 4.89
C ARG A 52 10.15 -7.94 5.22
N TYR A 53 11.07 -8.89 5.10
CA TYR A 53 10.84 -10.27 5.52
C TYR A 53 11.68 -10.54 6.75
N MET A 54 11.05 -11.09 7.79
CA MET A 54 11.73 -11.43 9.03
C MET A 54 11.20 -12.72 9.62
N THR A 55 11.93 -13.27 10.57
CA THR A 55 11.49 -14.42 11.35
C THR A 55 11.39 -13.98 12.80
N LYS A 56 10.30 -14.31 13.49
CA LYS A 56 10.15 -14.02 14.91
C LYS A 56 11.28 -14.69 15.69
N SER A 57 12.04 -13.86 16.41
CA SER A 57 13.08 -14.26 17.35
C SER A 57 12.69 -13.90 18.78
N ASN A 58 13.52 -14.29 19.75
CA ASN A 58 13.34 -13.96 21.17
C ASN A 58 13.64 -12.49 21.52
N ASN A 59 13.76 -11.63 20.51
CA ASN A 59 13.95 -10.21 20.73
C ASN A 59 12.67 -9.64 21.33
N GLN A 60 12.81 -8.95 22.45
CA GLN A 60 11.72 -8.15 23.00
C GLN A 60 11.48 -6.97 22.06
N ILE A 61 10.23 -6.80 21.63
CA ILE A 61 9.80 -5.61 20.91
C ILE A 61 9.14 -4.65 21.89
N GLN A 62 9.54 -3.38 21.79
CA GLN A 62 8.90 -2.28 22.49
C GLN A 62 8.00 -1.52 21.52
N GLY A 63 6.89 -0.98 22.01
CA GLY A 63 5.96 -0.22 21.20
C GLY A 63 4.60 -0.91 21.01
N PRO A 64 3.74 -0.32 20.17
CA PRO A 64 2.35 -0.76 19.97
C PRO A 64 2.24 -2.18 19.42
N GLU A 65 3.24 -2.68 18.69
CA GLU A 65 3.26 -4.04 18.17
C GLU A 65 3.54 -5.13 19.23
N ARG A 66 3.87 -4.77 20.49
CA ARG A 66 4.27 -5.73 21.54
C ARG A 66 3.21 -6.83 21.74
N GLU A 67 1.95 -6.48 21.90
CA GLU A 67 0.88 -7.46 22.12
C GLU A 67 0.70 -8.40 20.94
N PHE A 68 0.76 -7.87 19.71
CA PHE A 68 0.74 -8.68 18.50
C PHE A 68 1.95 -9.62 18.46
N TRP A 69 3.14 -9.11 18.77
CA TRP A 69 4.37 -9.90 18.80
C TRP A 69 4.24 -11.09 19.75
N HIS A 70 3.66 -10.92 20.94
CA HIS A 70 3.47 -12.02 21.90
C HIS A 70 2.53 -13.13 21.41
N LYS A 71 1.56 -12.83 20.53
CA LYS A 71 0.59 -13.80 20.01
C LYS A 71 1.15 -14.70 18.90
N ILE A 72 2.27 -14.32 18.29
CA ILE A 72 2.86 -15.04 17.17
C ILE A 72 3.79 -16.15 17.69
N PRO A 73 3.79 -17.38 17.12
CA PRO A 73 4.72 -18.43 17.56
C PRO A 73 6.18 -18.09 17.23
N MET A 74 7.11 -18.56 18.07
CA MET A 74 8.55 -18.41 17.82
C MET A 74 8.92 -19.06 16.48
N GLY A 75 9.81 -18.42 15.70
CA GLY A 75 10.19 -18.93 14.38
C GLY A 75 9.16 -18.66 13.27
N ALA A 76 8.03 -18.01 13.56
CA ALA A 76 7.09 -17.60 12.52
C ALA A 76 7.75 -16.63 11.53
N LYS A 77 7.56 -16.86 10.24
CA LYS A 77 7.94 -15.90 9.20
C LYS A 77 6.96 -14.74 9.20
N LEU A 78 7.44 -13.51 9.09
CA LEU A 78 6.62 -12.33 8.88
C LEU A 78 7.05 -11.63 7.60
N GLU A 79 6.06 -11.11 6.90
CA GLU A 79 6.23 -10.14 5.83
C GLU A 79 5.57 -8.85 6.29
N VAL A 80 6.36 -7.78 6.32
CA VAL A 80 5.94 -6.45 6.77
C VAL A 80 5.94 -5.54 5.56
N TRP A 81 4.79 -4.95 5.25
CA TRP A 81 4.66 -3.91 4.23
C TRP A 81 4.57 -2.56 4.91
N THR A 82 5.35 -1.59 4.44
CA THR A 82 5.37 -0.25 5.00
C THR A 82 4.88 0.76 3.97
N TYR A 83 3.85 1.51 4.33
CA TYR A 83 3.32 2.63 3.57
C TYR A 83 3.69 3.94 4.26
N ARG A 84 4.23 4.89 3.50
CA ARG A 84 4.42 6.27 3.96
C ARG A 84 3.10 6.99 3.84
N THR A 85 2.64 7.60 4.93
CA THR A 85 1.42 8.40 4.99
C THR A 85 1.78 9.80 5.47
N ALA A 86 0.87 10.77 5.31
CA ALA A 86 1.07 12.10 5.87
C ALA A 86 1.21 12.09 7.40
N GLY A 87 0.68 11.06 8.07
CA GLY A 87 0.72 10.88 9.52
C GLY A 87 1.82 9.94 10.04
N GLY A 88 2.77 9.52 9.19
CA GLY A 88 3.89 8.65 9.58
C GLY A 88 4.05 7.42 8.69
N LYS A 89 4.36 6.27 9.30
CA LYS A 89 4.55 4.98 8.61
C LYS A 89 3.47 4.00 9.05
N LEU A 90 2.68 3.50 8.11
CA LEU A 90 1.75 2.40 8.34
C LEU A 90 2.45 1.08 8.03
N ASN A 91 2.67 0.27 9.07
CA ASN A 91 3.21 -1.08 8.93
C ASN A 91 2.06 -2.10 8.94
N LEU A 92 2.07 -3.00 7.97
CA LEU A 92 1.11 -4.08 7.78
C LEU A 92 1.84 -5.41 7.92
N TYR A 93 1.34 -6.31 8.76
CA TYR A 93 2.01 -7.56 9.09
C TYR A 93 1.22 -8.75 8.59
N PHE A 94 1.88 -9.56 7.77
CA PHE A 94 1.41 -10.85 7.28
C PHE A 94 2.23 -11.95 7.96
N VAL A 95 1.58 -13.00 8.47
CA VAL A 95 2.22 -14.04 9.27
C VAL A 95 2.20 -15.39 8.54
N GLY A 96 3.35 -16.05 8.52
CA GLY A 96 3.56 -17.35 7.89
C GLY A 96 3.34 -17.28 6.37
N LYS A 97 2.46 -18.14 5.87
CA LYS A 97 2.05 -18.19 4.46
C LYS A 97 0.73 -17.44 4.19
N SER A 98 0.18 -16.74 5.18
CA SER A 98 -1.10 -16.07 5.03
C SER A 98 -1.01 -14.91 4.03
N SER A 99 -1.98 -14.83 3.13
CA SER A 99 -2.19 -13.69 2.24
C SER A 99 -2.98 -12.56 2.90
N GLU A 100 -3.50 -12.78 4.11
CA GLU A 100 -4.37 -11.85 4.82
C GLU A 100 -3.60 -11.04 5.86
N LEU A 101 -3.98 -9.79 6.00
CA LEU A 101 -3.45 -8.87 6.99
C LEU A 101 -3.81 -9.34 8.40
N LYS A 102 -2.80 -9.61 9.23
CA LYS A 102 -3.01 -10.06 10.62
C LYS A 102 -2.88 -8.94 11.64
N TYR A 103 -2.12 -7.90 11.33
CA TYR A 103 -1.95 -6.75 12.19
C TYR A 103 -1.55 -5.50 11.40
N LYS A 104 -1.98 -4.33 11.85
CA LYS A 104 -1.55 -3.04 11.31
C LYS A 104 -1.23 -2.07 12.43
N VAL A 105 -0.27 -1.18 12.22
CA VAL A 105 0.07 -0.11 13.16
C VAL A 105 0.58 1.12 12.45
N LEU A 106 0.12 2.29 12.89
CA LEU A 106 0.63 3.59 12.45
C LEU A 106 1.69 4.06 13.45
N VAL A 107 2.92 4.19 12.96
CA VAL A 107 4.06 4.73 13.72
C VAL A 107 4.25 6.18 13.28
N LYS A 108 4.15 7.12 14.23
CA LYS A 108 4.36 8.55 13.97
C LYS A 108 5.83 8.91 14.00
#